data_AF-A0A2E9P6W2-F1
#
_entry.id   AF-A0A2E9P6W2-F1
#
_cell.length_a   1.000
_cell.length_b   1.000
_cell.length_c   1.000
_cell.angle_alpha   90.00
_cell.angle_beta   90.00
_cell.angle_gamma   90.00
#
_symmetry.space_group_name_H-M   'P 1'
#
loop_
_entity.id
_entity.type
_entity.pdbx_description
1 polymer ?
#
loop_
_entity_poly.entity_id
_entity_poly.type
_entity_poly.pdbx_seq_one_letter_code
_entity_poly.pdbx_strand_id
1 'polypeptide(L)'
;QGCDGILHLGGVSTEQPFDEIIPANIVGVDNVYRAAAKYDRPRIIFASSNHVTGAYRTQETITPNEPFLPDSFYGASKVFGEAVAKLFFVKEGIESAIVRIGSCFEQPSDLRMISTWFSPDDFAALIKSCFKVETLDCPTIFGVSNNAGSFWRNTEISHLDWHSEARAEDLLESMNQPNVSPEELAAGLMDYHGGTWVKRPLDTE
;
A
#
# COMPACT_ATOMS: atom_id res chain seq x y z
N GLN A 1 11.03 -19.93 10.57
CA GLN A 1 10.83 -21.39 10.52
C GLN A 1 9.53 -21.71 11.23
N GLY A 2 8.70 -22.60 10.68
CA GLY A 2 7.43 -23.01 11.28
C GLY A 2 6.26 -22.04 11.08
N CYS A 3 6.34 -21.13 10.09
CA CYS A 3 5.24 -20.26 9.70
C CYS A 3 4.75 -20.67 8.32
N ASP A 4 3.45 -20.81 8.14
CA ASP A 4 2.84 -21.21 6.86
C ASP A 4 2.46 -20.00 5.98
N GLY A 5 2.50 -18.80 6.56
CA GLY A 5 2.22 -17.53 5.88
C GLY A 5 2.88 -16.37 6.60
N ILE A 6 3.11 -15.27 5.87
CA ILE A 6 3.75 -14.06 6.40
C ILE A 6 2.90 -12.85 6.04
N LEU A 7 2.50 -12.07 7.05
CA LEU A 7 1.99 -10.71 6.87
C LEU A 7 3.12 -9.75 7.22
N HIS A 8 3.82 -9.21 6.22
CA HIS A 8 5.00 -8.38 6.43
C HIS A 8 4.62 -6.90 6.52
N LEU A 9 4.33 -6.44 7.74
CA LEU A 9 4.08 -5.02 8.08
C LEU A 9 5.31 -4.30 8.66
N GLY A 10 6.42 -5.03 8.86
CA GLY A 10 7.63 -4.51 9.50
C GLY A 10 8.42 -3.58 8.57
N GLY A 11 9.13 -2.61 9.19
CA GLY A 11 9.95 -1.62 8.50
C GLY A 11 9.62 -0.20 8.95
N VAL A 12 10.25 0.77 8.31
CA VAL A 12 9.87 2.19 8.39
C VAL A 12 8.62 2.41 7.54
N SER A 13 7.64 3.15 8.06
CA SER A 13 6.33 3.40 7.43
C SER A 13 6.07 4.86 7.06
N THR A 14 7.01 5.76 7.38
CA THR A 14 6.98 7.19 7.06
C THR A 14 8.21 7.61 6.26
N GLU A 15 8.21 8.81 5.68
CA GLU A 15 9.47 9.36 5.17
C GLU A 15 10.46 9.55 6.31
N GLN A 16 11.68 9.07 6.10
CA GLN A 16 12.80 9.12 7.04
C GLN A 16 14.09 9.39 6.25
N PRO A 17 15.19 9.78 6.92
CA PRO A 17 16.49 9.84 6.29
C PRO A 17 16.84 8.52 5.59
N PHE A 18 17.50 8.61 4.44
CA PHE A 18 17.81 7.45 3.61
C PHE A 18 18.53 6.33 4.38
N ASP A 19 19.46 6.69 5.28
CA ASP A 19 20.25 5.76 6.08
C ASP A 19 19.41 4.94 7.07
N GLU A 20 18.24 5.43 7.48
CA GLU A 20 17.29 4.68 8.31
C GLU A 20 16.41 3.74 7.47
N ILE A 21 16.10 4.15 6.24
CA ILE A 21 15.28 3.37 5.30
C ILE A 21 16.01 2.11 4.83
N ILE A 22 17.32 2.21 4.53
CA ILE A 22 18.11 1.09 3.99
C ILE A 22 18.04 -0.19 4.85
N PRO A 23 18.41 -0.18 6.14
CA PRO A 23 18.42 -1.40 6.94
C PRO A 23 17.02 -1.98 7.12
N ALA A 24 16.01 -1.11 7.29
CA ALA A 24 14.65 -1.53 7.58
C ALA A 24 13.90 -2.05 6.33
N ASN A 25 13.96 -1.32 5.22
CA ASN A 25 13.07 -1.54 4.07
C ASN A 25 13.78 -2.18 2.86
N ILE A 26 15.11 -2.06 2.75
CA ILE A 26 15.87 -2.69 1.67
C ILE A 26 16.45 -4.02 2.15
N VAL A 27 17.32 -3.96 3.16
CA VAL A 27 17.96 -5.16 3.72
C VAL A 27 16.93 -6.06 4.41
N GLY A 28 15.99 -5.48 5.15
CA GLY A 28 14.90 -6.21 5.80
C GLY A 28 14.06 -7.03 4.83
N VAL A 29 13.69 -6.46 3.68
CA VAL A 29 12.89 -7.16 2.66
C VAL A 29 13.66 -8.29 1.99
N ASP A 30 14.92 -8.08 1.59
CA ASP A 30 15.77 -9.17 1.05
C ASP A 30 15.88 -10.32 2.06
N ASN A 31 16.08 -10.01 3.35
CA ASN A 31 16.16 -11.02 4.40
C ASN A 31 14.86 -11.83 4.55
N VAL A 32 13.70 -11.18 4.51
CA VAL A 32 12.39 -11.86 4.60
C VAL A 32 12.20 -12.82 3.43
N TYR A 33 12.46 -12.36 2.20
CA TYR A 33 12.27 -13.18 1.00
C TYR A 33 13.27 -14.34 0.91
N ARG A 34 14.55 -14.11 1.26
CA ARG A 34 15.54 -15.18 1.38
C ARG A 34 15.18 -16.19 2.46
N ALA A 35 14.65 -15.74 3.60
CA ALA A 35 14.18 -16.64 4.64
C ALA A 35 13.00 -17.47 4.15
N ALA A 36 12.02 -16.88 3.48
CA ALA A 36 10.88 -17.60 2.90
C ALA A 36 11.34 -18.63 1.86
N ALA A 37 12.28 -18.28 0.98
CA ALA A 37 12.86 -19.21 0.00
C ALA A 37 13.50 -20.44 0.66
N LYS A 38 14.08 -20.26 1.85
CA LYS A 38 14.74 -21.33 2.62
C LYS A 38 13.76 -22.23 3.38
N TYR A 39 12.59 -21.72 3.76
CA TYR A 39 11.68 -22.38 4.70
C TYR A 39 10.30 -22.61 4.07
N ASP A 40 10.22 -23.49 3.08
CA ASP A 40 8.97 -23.97 2.48
C ASP A 40 8.09 -22.89 1.79
N ARG A 41 8.68 -21.73 1.48
CA ARG A 41 8.06 -20.68 0.63
C ARG A 41 6.67 -20.26 1.11
N PRO A 42 6.48 -19.89 2.40
CA PRO A 42 5.21 -19.40 2.89
C PRO A 42 4.76 -18.19 2.07
N ARG A 43 3.47 -18.14 1.75
CA ARG A 43 2.86 -17.04 1.03
C ARG A 43 3.03 -15.73 1.81
N ILE A 44 3.37 -14.65 1.11
CA ILE A 44 3.69 -13.35 1.73
C ILE A 44 2.67 -12.29 1.34
N ILE A 45 2.09 -11.61 2.31
CA ILE A 45 1.37 -10.35 2.08
C ILE A 45 2.35 -9.23 2.42
N PHE A 46 2.82 -8.54 1.38
CA PHE A 46 3.78 -7.46 1.50
C PHE A 46 3.05 -6.11 1.61
N ALA A 47 3.27 -5.39 2.70
CA ALA A 47 2.81 -4.02 2.85
C ALA A 47 3.66 -3.06 2.01
N SER A 48 3.28 -2.93 0.73
CA SER A 48 3.68 -1.81 -0.12
C SER A 48 2.90 -0.55 0.30
N SER A 49 2.92 0.50 -0.52
CA SER A 49 2.26 1.75 -0.22
C SER A 49 1.74 2.44 -1.47
N ASN A 50 0.69 3.23 -1.32
CA ASN A 50 0.27 4.20 -2.34
C ASN A 50 1.41 5.17 -2.75
N HIS A 51 2.37 5.41 -1.85
CA HIS A 51 3.53 6.28 -2.09
C HIS A 51 4.47 5.78 -3.22
N VAL A 52 4.34 4.53 -3.69
CA VAL A 52 5.07 4.04 -4.90
C VAL A 52 4.55 4.69 -6.20
N THR A 53 3.35 5.24 -6.16
CA THR A 53 2.68 6.01 -7.24
C THR A 53 2.23 7.37 -6.71
N GLY A 54 2.91 7.91 -5.70
CA GLY A 54 2.47 9.10 -4.98
C GLY A 54 2.42 10.37 -5.83
N ALA A 55 3.28 10.50 -6.85
CA ALA A 55 3.36 11.72 -7.67
C ALA A 55 2.38 11.78 -8.87
N TYR A 56 1.46 10.81 -9.00
CA TYR A 56 0.33 10.95 -9.92
C TYR A 56 -0.63 12.04 -9.45
N ARG A 57 -1.28 12.75 -10.39
CA ARG A 57 -2.24 13.81 -10.05
C ARG A 57 -3.57 13.20 -9.62
N THR A 58 -4.28 13.83 -8.68
CA THR A 58 -5.60 13.32 -8.22
C THR A 58 -6.68 13.32 -9.30
N GLN A 59 -6.47 14.05 -10.41
CA GLN A 59 -7.34 13.99 -11.59
C GLN A 59 -7.13 12.72 -12.43
N GLU A 60 -6.06 11.97 -12.18
CA GLU A 60 -5.74 10.73 -12.88
C GLU A 60 -6.26 9.55 -12.07
N THR A 61 -7.04 8.68 -12.72
CA THR A 61 -7.38 7.37 -12.17
C THR A 61 -6.39 6.35 -12.70
N ILE A 62 -5.76 5.59 -11.79
CA ILE A 62 -4.71 4.62 -12.15
C ILE A 62 -5.08 3.21 -11.69
N THR A 63 -4.46 2.23 -12.34
CA THR A 63 -4.46 0.80 -11.97
C THR A 63 -3.11 0.40 -11.38
N PRO A 64 -2.95 -0.85 -10.88
CA PRO A 64 -1.66 -1.34 -10.41
C PRO A 64 -0.57 -1.43 -11.49
N ASN A 65 -0.93 -1.35 -12.78
CA ASN A 65 -0.03 -1.56 -13.92
C ASN A 65 0.72 -0.30 -14.37
N GLU A 66 0.34 0.86 -13.84
CA GLU A 66 0.97 2.13 -14.16
C GLU A 66 2.43 2.15 -13.67
N PRO A 67 3.33 2.85 -14.39
CA PRO A 67 4.71 3.02 -13.98
C PRO A 67 4.84 3.53 -12.54
N PHE A 68 5.90 3.14 -11.87
CA PHE A 68 6.24 3.73 -10.57
C PHE A 68 6.49 5.22 -10.72
N LEU A 69 5.95 5.99 -9.78
CA LEU A 69 6.17 7.42 -9.68
C LEU A 69 6.21 7.81 -8.18
N PRO A 70 7.27 7.36 -7.47
CA PRO A 70 7.35 7.51 -6.02
C PRO A 70 7.56 8.96 -5.61
N ASP A 71 7.08 9.31 -4.42
CA ASP A 71 7.08 10.67 -3.89
C ASP A 71 8.06 10.91 -2.73
N SER A 72 8.83 9.89 -2.38
CA SER A 72 9.63 9.82 -1.15
C SER A 72 10.65 8.68 -1.20
N PHE A 73 11.70 8.72 -0.36
CA PHE A 73 12.60 7.56 -0.20
C PHE A 73 11.87 6.36 0.38
N TYR A 74 10.88 6.59 1.25
CA TYR A 74 9.97 5.56 1.72
C TYR A 74 9.24 4.90 0.54
N GLY A 75 8.60 5.69 -0.33
CA GLY A 75 7.94 5.19 -1.54
C GLY A 75 8.90 4.42 -2.44
N ALA A 76 10.11 4.94 -2.68
CA ALA A 76 11.14 4.25 -3.46
C ALA A 76 11.58 2.92 -2.82
N SER A 77 11.66 2.84 -1.49
CA SER A 77 11.98 1.59 -0.79
C SER A 77 10.89 0.52 -0.96
N LYS A 78 9.62 0.94 -1.03
CA LYS A 78 8.51 0.03 -1.30
C LYS A 78 8.52 -0.45 -2.76
N VAL A 79 8.93 0.38 -3.71
CA VAL A 79 9.20 -0.05 -5.10
C VAL A 79 10.24 -1.17 -5.15
N PHE A 80 11.34 -1.05 -4.41
CA PHE A 80 12.32 -2.12 -4.29
C PHE A 80 11.67 -3.42 -3.78
N GLY A 81 10.85 -3.33 -2.74
CA GLY A 81 10.13 -4.48 -2.21
C GLY A 81 9.17 -5.13 -3.21
N GLU A 82 8.42 -4.34 -4.00
CA GLU A 82 7.57 -4.88 -5.07
C GLU A 82 8.39 -5.63 -6.12
N ALA A 83 9.55 -5.09 -6.50
CA ALA A 83 10.45 -5.71 -7.46
C ALA A 83 11.05 -7.01 -6.91
N VAL A 84 11.44 -7.04 -5.63
CA VAL A 84 11.94 -8.24 -4.94
C VAL A 84 10.84 -9.31 -4.89
N ALA A 85 9.61 -8.95 -4.54
CA ALA A 85 8.48 -9.89 -4.52
C ALA A 85 8.30 -10.57 -5.88
N LYS A 86 8.25 -9.79 -6.96
CA LYS A 86 8.12 -10.30 -8.33
C LYS A 86 9.31 -11.16 -8.74
N LEU A 87 10.53 -10.77 -8.37
CA LEU A 87 11.74 -11.56 -8.62
C LEU A 87 11.67 -12.94 -7.95
N PHE A 88 11.31 -12.99 -6.67
CA PHE A 88 11.22 -14.25 -5.92
C PHE A 88 10.04 -15.11 -6.35
N PHE A 89 8.94 -14.52 -6.82
CA PHE A 89 7.89 -15.27 -7.50
C PHE A 89 8.44 -15.97 -8.76
N VAL A 90 9.10 -15.23 -9.65
CA VAL A 90 9.63 -15.79 -10.91
C VAL A 90 10.75 -16.81 -10.68
N LYS A 91 11.62 -16.60 -9.70
CA LYS A 91 12.81 -17.46 -9.47
C LYS A 91 12.57 -18.61 -8.52
N GLU A 92 11.78 -18.40 -7.48
CA GLU A 92 11.60 -19.34 -6.39
C GLU A 92 10.16 -19.82 -6.24
N GLY A 93 9.20 -19.25 -6.98
CA GLY A 93 7.79 -19.60 -6.88
C GLY A 93 7.14 -19.10 -5.58
N ILE A 94 7.71 -18.09 -4.92
CA ILE A 94 7.11 -17.51 -3.71
C ILE A 94 5.95 -16.61 -4.12
N GLU A 95 4.73 -17.04 -3.82
CA GLU A 95 3.55 -16.24 -4.06
C GLU A 95 3.47 -15.05 -3.11
N SER A 96 3.10 -13.87 -3.62
CA SER A 96 3.05 -12.65 -2.83
C SER A 96 1.93 -11.71 -3.23
N ALA A 97 1.10 -11.26 -2.27
CA ALA A 97 0.19 -10.15 -2.50
C ALA A 97 0.92 -8.84 -2.19
N ILE A 98 1.13 -8.01 -3.21
CA ILE A 98 1.76 -6.69 -3.08
C ILE A 98 0.66 -5.66 -2.84
N VAL A 99 0.45 -5.28 -1.59
CA VAL A 99 -0.65 -4.39 -1.20
C VAL A 99 -0.14 -2.95 -1.09
N ARG A 100 -0.45 -2.10 -2.05
CA ARG A 100 -0.25 -0.66 -2.01
C ARG A 100 -1.28 -0.04 -1.08
N ILE A 101 -1.01 -0.07 0.22
CA ILE A 101 -1.92 0.43 1.25
C ILE A 101 -2.16 1.93 1.03
N GLY A 102 -3.44 2.32 1.00
CA GLY A 102 -3.89 3.71 1.06
C GLY A 102 -3.73 4.28 2.47
N SER A 103 -4.85 4.64 3.10
CA SER A 103 -4.89 5.19 4.46
C SER A 103 -5.65 4.23 5.38
N CYS A 104 -4.93 3.29 6.02
CA CYS A 104 -5.54 2.24 6.84
C CYS A 104 -5.68 2.66 8.30
N PHE A 105 -6.83 3.23 8.66
CA PHE A 105 -7.14 3.76 9.99
C PHE A 105 -8.59 3.44 10.39
N GLU A 106 -8.94 3.61 11.68
CA GLU A 106 -10.29 3.38 12.20
C GLU A 106 -11.35 4.18 11.44
N GLN A 107 -11.05 5.43 11.11
CA GLN A 107 -11.88 6.32 10.30
C GLN A 107 -10.99 7.29 9.51
N PRO A 108 -11.46 7.84 8.37
CA PRO A 108 -10.71 8.88 7.66
C PRO A 108 -10.56 10.13 8.54
N SER A 109 -9.43 10.84 8.46
CA SER A 109 -9.17 12.03 9.28
C SER A 109 -9.11 13.34 8.48
N ASP A 110 -8.91 13.26 7.17
CA ASP A 110 -8.74 14.41 6.28
C ASP A 110 -9.46 14.20 4.94
N LEU A 111 -9.48 15.24 4.12
CA LEU A 111 -10.14 15.24 2.81
C LEU A 111 -9.57 14.20 1.84
N ARG A 112 -8.25 13.95 1.87
CA ARG A 112 -7.61 12.96 1.00
C ARG A 112 -7.98 11.53 1.42
N MET A 113 -8.17 11.30 2.72
CA MET A 113 -8.60 9.99 3.22
C MET A 113 -9.99 9.60 2.74
N ILE A 114 -10.87 10.55 2.38
CA ILE A 114 -12.14 10.19 1.74
C ILE A 114 -11.93 9.38 0.45
N SER A 115 -10.87 9.66 -0.30
CA SER A 115 -10.51 8.87 -1.49
C SER A 115 -9.67 7.64 -1.17
N THR A 116 -8.79 7.72 -0.17
CA THR A 116 -7.71 6.73 0.05
C THR A 116 -7.93 5.78 1.21
N TRP A 117 -9.00 5.97 2.00
CA TRP A 117 -9.25 5.19 3.21
C TRP A 117 -9.39 3.71 2.92
N PHE A 118 -8.80 2.91 3.81
CA PHE A 118 -8.87 1.46 3.78
C PHE A 118 -9.25 0.97 5.16
N SER A 119 -10.48 0.50 5.33
CA SER A 119 -10.94 0.06 6.64
C SER A 119 -10.12 -1.16 7.12
N PRO A 120 -9.86 -1.29 8.43
CA PRO A 120 -9.20 -2.48 8.98
C PRO A 120 -9.95 -3.77 8.64
N ASP A 121 -11.28 -3.72 8.54
CA ASP A 121 -12.11 -4.86 8.18
C ASP A 121 -11.93 -5.28 6.71
N ASP A 122 -11.88 -4.33 5.78
CA ASP A 122 -11.60 -4.62 4.37
C ASP A 122 -10.16 -5.14 4.19
N PHE A 123 -9.20 -4.62 4.97
CA PHE A 123 -7.84 -5.14 4.96
C PHE A 123 -7.77 -6.57 5.49
N ALA A 124 -8.45 -6.86 6.60
CA ALA A 124 -8.55 -8.21 7.13
C ALA A 124 -9.25 -9.16 6.15
N ALA A 125 -10.29 -8.70 5.44
CA ALA A 125 -10.96 -9.46 4.40
C ALA A 125 -10.01 -9.77 3.23
N LEU A 126 -9.23 -8.78 2.77
CA LEU A 126 -8.22 -8.99 1.72
C LEU A 126 -7.20 -10.04 2.14
N ILE A 127 -6.67 -9.93 3.35
CA ILE A 127 -5.71 -10.90 3.91
C ILE A 127 -6.28 -12.31 3.88
N LYS A 128 -7.53 -12.49 4.34
CA LYS A 128 -8.22 -13.78 4.32
C LYS A 128 -8.36 -14.32 2.90
N SER A 129 -8.80 -13.50 1.95
CA SER A 129 -8.93 -13.89 0.54
C SER A 129 -7.59 -14.33 -0.04
N CYS A 130 -6.51 -13.58 0.19
CA CYS A 130 -5.17 -13.93 -0.28
C CYS A 130 -4.67 -15.27 0.26
N PHE A 131 -5.01 -15.67 1.50
CA PHE A 131 -4.62 -16.98 2.02
C PHE A 131 -5.58 -18.12 1.66
N LYS A 132 -6.81 -17.81 1.25
CA LYS A 132 -7.84 -18.82 0.91
C LYS A 132 -7.71 -19.35 -0.51
N VAL A 133 -7.22 -18.54 -1.45
CA VAL A 133 -7.09 -18.96 -2.86
C VAL A 133 -6.05 -20.07 -3.03
N GLU A 134 -6.34 -21.02 -3.93
CA GLU A 134 -5.41 -22.11 -4.26
C GLU A 134 -4.12 -21.56 -4.87
N THR A 135 -4.25 -20.70 -5.87
CA THR A 135 -3.14 -19.97 -6.51
C THR A 135 -3.35 -18.48 -6.28
N LEU A 136 -2.34 -17.82 -5.72
CA LEU A 136 -2.29 -16.37 -5.55
C LEU A 136 -1.48 -15.70 -6.65
N ASP A 137 -0.44 -16.34 -7.19
CA ASP A 137 0.59 -15.71 -8.04
C ASP A 137 1.31 -14.54 -7.31
N CYS A 138 1.49 -13.39 -7.98
CA CYS A 138 2.11 -12.20 -7.40
C CYS A 138 1.36 -10.88 -7.74
N PRO A 139 0.07 -10.74 -7.38
CA PRO A 139 -0.74 -9.60 -7.76
C PRO A 139 -0.31 -8.33 -7.03
N THR A 140 -0.43 -7.20 -7.73
CA THR A 140 -0.33 -5.87 -7.14
C THR A 140 -1.73 -5.30 -6.93
N ILE A 141 -2.02 -4.81 -5.74
CA ILE A 141 -3.36 -4.47 -5.27
C ILE A 141 -3.30 -3.12 -4.57
N PHE A 142 -4.11 -2.14 -4.97
CA PHE A 142 -4.39 -0.97 -4.15
C PHE A 142 -5.27 -1.37 -2.97
N GLY A 143 -4.75 -1.20 -1.76
CA GLY A 143 -5.49 -1.39 -0.52
C GLY A 143 -6.32 -0.15 -0.22
N VAL A 144 -7.57 -0.16 -0.68
CA VAL A 144 -8.54 0.92 -0.51
C VAL A 144 -9.94 0.32 -0.37
N SER A 145 -10.77 0.93 0.46
CA SER A 145 -12.18 0.58 0.61
C SER A 145 -13.00 1.04 -0.60
N ASN A 146 -14.32 0.76 -0.60
CA ASN A 146 -15.23 1.07 -1.70
C ASN A 146 -15.62 2.57 -1.77
N ASN A 147 -14.62 3.43 -1.65
CA ASN A 147 -14.78 4.88 -1.65
C ASN A 147 -15.12 5.34 -3.07
N ALA A 148 -16.24 6.05 -3.23
CA ALA A 148 -16.67 6.56 -4.54
C ALA A 148 -15.66 7.57 -5.12
N GLY A 149 -15.00 8.34 -4.24
CA GLY A 149 -13.96 9.30 -4.61
C GLY A 149 -12.57 8.71 -4.85
N SER A 150 -12.40 7.38 -4.79
CA SER A 150 -11.09 6.75 -5.00
C SER A 150 -10.56 7.04 -6.40
N PHE A 151 -9.27 7.32 -6.51
CA PHE A 151 -8.53 7.48 -7.76
C PHE A 151 -7.77 6.20 -8.17
N TRP A 152 -8.04 5.08 -7.50
CA TRP A 152 -7.43 3.78 -7.80
C TRP A 152 -8.45 2.74 -8.26
N ARG A 153 -8.12 1.98 -9.30
CA ARG A 153 -8.95 0.87 -9.79
C ARG A 153 -8.12 -0.40 -9.82
N ASN A 154 -8.46 -1.36 -8.97
CA ASN A 154 -7.85 -2.68 -9.04
C ASN A 154 -8.33 -3.41 -10.29
N THR A 155 -7.38 -3.96 -11.04
CA THR A 155 -7.61 -4.84 -12.18
C THR A 155 -7.02 -6.22 -11.87
N GLU A 156 -7.54 -7.28 -12.50
CA GLU A 156 -6.92 -8.62 -12.47
C GLU A 156 -6.93 -9.36 -11.12
N ILE A 157 -7.69 -8.88 -10.13
CA ILE A 157 -7.78 -9.50 -8.80
C ILE A 157 -9.09 -10.27 -8.55
N SER A 158 -9.91 -10.47 -9.59
CA SER A 158 -11.23 -11.13 -9.46
C SER A 158 -11.14 -12.56 -8.92
N HIS A 159 -10.04 -13.26 -9.18
CA HIS A 159 -9.77 -14.60 -8.67
C HIS A 159 -9.64 -14.66 -7.13
N LEU A 160 -9.39 -13.52 -6.47
CA LEU A 160 -9.32 -13.44 -5.01
C LEU A 160 -10.70 -13.50 -4.34
N ASP A 161 -11.78 -13.25 -5.09
CA ASP A 161 -13.14 -13.09 -4.55
C ASP A 161 -13.16 -12.15 -3.32
N TRP A 162 -12.35 -11.10 -3.37
CA TRP A 162 -12.30 -10.06 -2.35
C TRP A 162 -13.16 -8.88 -2.78
N HIS A 163 -14.04 -8.46 -1.88
CA HIS A 163 -14.91 -7.30 -2.07
C HIS A 163 -14.73 -6.39 -0.86
N SER A 164 -14.36 -5.13 -1.10
CA SER A 164 -14.39 -4.10 -0.06
C SER A 164 -15.82 -3.62 0.14
N GLU A 165 -16.30 -3.57 1.38
CA GLU A 165 -17.67 -3.17 1.70
C GLU A 165 -17.73 -1.76 2.30
N ALA A 166 -16.71 -1.37 3.07
CA ALA A 166 -16.73 -0.08 3.76
C ALA A 166 -16.64 1.08 2.77
N ARG A 167 -17.22 2.21 3.16
CA ARG A 167 -17.25 3.45 2.37
C ARG A 167 -16.90 4.62 3.26
N ALA A 168 -15.88 5.39 2.91
CA ALA A 168 -15.53 6.60 3.65
C ALA A 168 -16.69 7.60 3.72
N GLU A 169 -17.55 7.62 2.69
CA GLU A 169 -18.69 8.52 2.59
C GLU A 169 -19.74 8.30 3.70
N ASP A 170 -19.89 7.07 4.18
CA ASP A 170 -20.88 6.71 5.19
C ASP A 170 -20.49 7.24 6.59
N LEU A 171 -19.23 7.66 6.76
CA LEU A 171 -18.69 8.22 8.00
C LEU A 171 -18.70 9.76 8.00
N LEU A 172 -19.04 10.42 6.89
CA LEU A 172 -18.96 11.89 6.79
C LEU A 172 -19.85 12.62 7.79
N GLU A 173 -21.06 12.10 8.03
CA GLU A 173 -22.02 12.70 8.98
C GLU A 173 -21.53 12.56 10.43
N SER A 174 -20.99 11.40 10.82
CA SER A 174 -20.50 11.16 12.18
C SER A 174 -19.20 11.90 12.49
N MET A 175 -18.43 12.26 11.46
CA MET A 175 -17.17 12.99 11.59
C MET A 175 -17.33 14.51 11.77
N ASN A 176 -18.55 15.07 11.68
CA ASN A 176 -18.77 16.52 11.56
C ASN A 176 -17.98 17.15 10.38
N GLN A 177 -17.96 16.44 9.24
CA GLN A 177 -17.14 16.69 8.03
C GLN A 177 -15.64 16.39 8.21
N PRO A 178 -14.96 15.84 7.18
CA PRO A 178 -13.52 15.61 7.23
C PRO A 178 -12.80 16.92 7.49
N ASN A 179 -11.74 16.85 8.30
CA ASN A 179 -10.95 18.04 8.59
C ASN A 179 -10.37 18.58 7.29
N VAL A 180 -10.74 19.80 6.95
CA VAL A 180 -10.18 20.53 5.81
C VAL A 180 -9.18 21.52 6.38
N SER A 181 -7.95 21.07 6.60
CA SER A 181 -6.87 21.98 7.01
C SER A 181 -6.56 22.96 5.87
N PRO A 182 -6.77 24.28 6.05
CA PRO A 182 -6.45 25.26 5.01
C PRO A 182 -4.95 25.25 4.66
N GLU A 183 -4.10 24.94 5.64
CA GLU A 183 -2.66 24.83 5.46
C GLU A 183 -2.29 23.63 4.58
N GLU A 184 -2.88 22.46 4.84
CA GLU A 184 -2.60 21.26 4.02
C GLU A 184 -3.17 21.42 2.60
N LEU A 185 -4.34 22.05 2.46
CA LEU A 185 -4.88 22.41 1.14
C LEU A 185 -3.95 23.36 0.38
N ALA A 186 -3.45 24.42 1.04
CA ALA A 186 -2.48 25.33 0.43
C ALA A 186 -1.16 24.62 0.10
N ALA A 187 -0.76 23.64 0.90
CA ALA A 187 0.35 22.73 0.62
C ALA A 187 0.01 21.68 -0.45
N GLY A 188 -1.20 21.65 -1.02
CA GLY A 188 -1.59 20.76 -2.10
C GLY A 188 -1.87 19.32 -1.68
N LEU A 189 -2.51 19.12 -0.52
CA LEU A 189 -2.99 17.82 -0.06
C LEU A 189 -3.76 17.03 -1.13
N MET A 190 -4.47 17.74 -2.01
CA MET A 190 -5.25 17.15 -3.10
C MET A 190 -4.62 17.32 -4.49
N ASP A 191 -3.37 17.77 -4.59
CA ASP A 191 -2.68 17.90 -5.89
C ASP A 191 -2.25 16.55 -6.45
N TYR A 192 -1.83 15.64 -5.56
CA TYR A 192 -1.21 14.36 -5.90
C TYR A 192 -1.76 13.21 -5.06
N HIS A 193 -1.62 11.98 -5.56
CA HIS A 193 -2.07 10.76 -4.88
C HIS A 193 -1.41 10.60 -3.50
N GLY A 194 -0.15 10.95 -3.37
CA GLY A 194 0.62 10.93 -2.12
C GLY A 194 0.33 12.09 -1.16
N GLY A 195 -0.52 13.03 -1.57
CA GLY A 195 -0.84 14.23 -0.80
C GLY A 195 0.38 15.15 -0.61
N THR A 196 0.55 15.66 0.60
CA THR A 196 1.62 16.63 0.92
C THR A 196 3.02 16.04 0.86
N TRP A 197 3.17 14.70 0.79
CA TRP A 197 4.47 14.03 0.74
C TRP A 197 5.29 14.41 -0.49
N VAL A 198 4.64 14.59 -1.64
CA VAL A 198 5.29 14.99 -2.90
C VAL A 198 6.04 16.33 -2.77
N LYS A 199 5.62 17.19 -1.83
CA LYS A 199 6.23 18.51 -1.61
C LYS A 199 7.20 18.53 -0.43
N ARG A 200 7.38 17.41 0.28
CA ARG A 200 8.39 17.31 1.35
C ARG A 200 9.78 17.28 0.71
N PRO A 201 10.78 17.92 1.34
CA PRO A 201 12.17 17.79 0.89
C PRO A 201 12.67 16.36 1.06
N LEU A 202 13.61 15.95 0.20
CA LEU A 202 14.40 14.75 0.41
C LEU A 202 15.32 15.00 1.60
N ASP A 203 15.35 14.08 2.55
CA ASP A 203 16.09 14.15 3.82
C ASP A 203 15.66 15.33 4.72
N THR A 204 14.68 15.08 5.58
CA THR A 204 14.46 15.92 6.77
C THR A 204 15.41 15.46 7.87
N GLU A 205 16.49 16.21 8.11
CA GLU A 205 17.18 16.19 9.41
C GLU A 205 16.26 16.65 10.55
#